data_AF-A0A0N4UKQ1-F1
#
_entry.id   AF-A0A0N4UKQ1-F1
#
_cell.length_a   1.000
_cell.length_b   1.000
_cell.length_c   1.000
_cell.angle_alpha   90.00
_cell.angle_beta   90.00
_cell.angle_gamma   90.00
#
_symmetry.space_group_name_H-M   'P 1'
#
loop_
_entity.id
_entity.type
_entity.pdbx_description
1 polymer ?
#
loop_
_entity_poly.entity_id
_entity_poly.type
_entity_poly.pdbx_seq_one_letter_code
_entity_poly.pdbx_strand_id
1 'polypeptide(L)'
;MSISPSIQKFNYFLILDFEATCIENGKIQPHQEIIEFPVLQVDAKSLKEVNRFHQYVRPTERPFLTSFCTNLTGIVQEMVDNQPNLHEILRQFDVWLEQSGLIVKEGNEKLANSWTFVTCGDWDLGTMLPSEAKYRNIQLPKYFNQWINLKKSYASFKGYFPPSLAYMLNEIGLERIGRMHSGIDDVLNIFAILRNLIENGFVLDNTSSVSDDMIAVIRSVFGKEGKKL
;
A
#
# COMPACT_ATOMS: atom_id res chain seq x y z
N MET A 1 -27.71 -9.41 -18.72
CA MET A 1 -26.55 -9.47 -19.65
C MET A 1 -25.32 -9.73 -18.80
N SER A 2 -24.55 -10.78 -19.05
CA SER A 2 -23.26 -10.97 -18.36
C SER A 2 -22.31 -9.90 -18.87
N ILE A 3 -21.93 -8.96 -18.01
CA ILE A 3 -20.88 -8.00 -18.33
C ILE A 3 -19.58 -8.79 -18.35
N SER A 4 -18.82 -8.70 -19.44
CA SER A 4 -17.49 -9.32 -19.53
C SER A 4 -16.48 -8.49 -18.74
N PRO A 5 -15.46 -9.11 -18.11
CA PRO A 5 -14.39 -8.37 -17.45
C PRO A 5 -13.79 -7.32 -18.39
N SER A 6 -13.64 -6.10 -17.88
CA SER A 6 -13.09 -4.99 -18.67
C SER A 6 -11.57 -5.12 -18.81
N ILE A 7 -11.06 -4.78 -19.98
CA ILE A 7 -9.62 -4.69 -20.21
C ILE A 7 -9.07 -3.54 -19.36
N GLN A 8 -8.14 -3.85 -18.47
CA GLN A 8 -7.52 -2.88 -17.57
C GLN A 8 -6.37 -2.12 -18.23
N LYS A 9 -6.08 -0.93 -17.71
CA LYS A 9 -4.98 -0.06 -18.18
C LYS A 9 -3.60 -0.58 -17.79
N PHE A 10 -3.53 -1.32 -16.70
CA PHE A 10 -2.29 -1.86 -16.13
C PHE A 10 -2.25 -3.37 -16.33
N ASN A 11 -1.05 -3.94 -16.50
CA ASN A 11 -0.85 -5.38 -16.53
C ASN A 11 -0.97 -6.00 -15.14
N TYR A 12 -0.50 -5.29 -14.10
CA TYR A 12 -0.55 -5.75 -12.73
C TYR A 12 -1.11 -4.70 -11.77
N PHE A 13 -1.78 -5.18 -10.72
CA PHE A 13 -2.11 -4.40 -9.54
C PHE A 13 -1.27 -4.88 -8.37
N LEU A 14 -0.69 -3.92 -7.63
CA LEU A 14 0.01 -4.17 -6.38
C LEU A 14 -0.87 -3.73 -5.22
N ILE A 15 -1.56 -4.67 -4.58
CA ILE A 15 -2.54 -4.37 -3.54
C ILE A 15 -1.81 -4.28 -2.20
N LEU A 16 -1.89 -3.13 -1.54
CA LEU A 16 -1.12 -2.77 -0.35
C LEU A 16 -2.07 -2.27 0.75
N ASP A 17 -1.82 -2.71 1.99
CA ASP A 17 -2.47 -2.19 3.19
C ASP A 17 -1.49 -2.30 4.38
N PHE A 18 -0.95 -1.18 4.86
CA PHE A 18 0.01 -1.22 5.96
C PHE A 18 -0.70 -1.39 7.29
N GLU A 19 -0.08 -2.13 8.20
CA GLU A 19 -0.35 -1.95 9.62
C GLU A 19 0.74 -1.09 10.25
N ALA A 20 0.35 -0.29 11.25
CA ALA A 20 1.26 0.59 11.96
C ALA A 20 1.03 0.54 13.47
N THR A 21 2.06 0.92 14.24
CA THR A 21 1.96 1.11 15.68
C THR A 21 0.78 2.03 16.00
N CYS A 22 0.00 1.73 17.04
CA CYS A 22 -1.12 2.59 17.45
C CYS A 22 -1.34 2.58 18.96
N ILE A 23 -2.09 3.57 19.44
CA ILE A 23 -2.54 3.70 20.82
C ILE A 23 -4.04 3.96 20.84
N GLU A 24 -4.68 3.57 21.95
CA GLU A 24 -6.08 3.87 22.16
C GLU A 24 -6.29 5.39 22.33
N ASN A 25 -7.30 5.95 21.66
CA ASN A 25 -7.74 7.35 21.80
C ASN A 25 -6.66 8.42 21.59
N GLY A 26 -5.69 8.19 20.70
CA GLY A 26 -4.64 9.16 20.45
C GLY A 26 -3.78 8.87 19.23
N LYS A 27 -2.70 9.65 19.11
CA LYS A 27 -1.65 9.43 18.11
C LYS A 27 -0.36 9.12 18.82
N ILE A 28 0.40 8.16 18.30
CA ILE A 28 1.74 7.89 18.79
C ILE A 28 2.62 9.13 18.58
N GLN A 29 3.46 9.42 19.58
CA GLN A 29 4.45 10.49 19.58
C GLN A 29 5.85 9.92 19.79
N PRO A 30 6.91 10.46 19.18
CA PRO A 30 6.86 11.55 18.19
C PRO A 30 6.32 11.06 16.84
N HIS A 31 6.26 9.75 16.61
CA HIS A 31 6.01 9.20 15.29
C HIS A 31 5.34 7.82 15.31
N GLN A 32 4.42 7.58 14.37
CA GLN A 32 3.79 6.29 14.12
C GLN A 32 4.67 5.46 13.18
N GLU A 33 4.78 4.14 13.35
CA GLU A 33 5.74 3.32 12.60
C GLU A 33 5.02 2.16 11.92
N ILE A 34 5.31 1.90 10.64
CA ILE A 34 4.84 0.71 9.92
C ILE A 34 5.39 -0.54 10.62
N ILE A 35 4.54 -1.53 10.83
CA ILE A 35 4.86 -2.82 11.47
C ILE A 35 4.47 -4.03 10.62
N GLU A 36 3.68 -3.86 9.56
CA GLU A 36 3.40 -4.88 8.55
C GLU A 36 3.39 -4.24 7.16
N PHE A 37 4.05 -4.90 6.19
CA PHE A 37 4.13 -4.49 4.79
C PHE A 37 3.69 -5.65 3.89
N PRO A 38 2.39 -5.86 3.69
CA PRO A 38 1.84 -6.83 2.75
C PRO A 38 1.58 -6.19 1.38
N VAL A 39 1.96 -6.90 0.31
CA VAL A 39 1.63 -6.57 -1.07
C VAL A 39 1.25 -7.83 -1.83
N LEU A 40 0.07 -7.83 -2.45
CA LEU A 40 -0.30 -8.84 -3.45
C LEU A 40 -0.01 -8.33 -4.85
N GLN A 41 0.69 -9.13 -5.66
CA GLN A 41 0.79 -8.89 -7.10
C GLN A 41 -0.34 -9.65 -7.80
N VAL A 42 -1.25 -8.91 -8.44
CA VAL A 42 -2.39 -9.46 -9.18
C VAL A 42 -2.20 -9.21 -10.66
N ASP A 43 -2.29 -10.25 -11.48
CA ASP A 43 -2.36 -10.13 -12.93
C ASP A 43 -3.77 -9.63 -13.35
N ALA A 44 -3.82 -8.48 -14.01
CA ALA A 44 -5.06 -7.79 -14.32
C ALA A 44 -5.91 -8.49 -15.40
N LYS A 45 -5.31 -9.41 -16.18
CA LYS A 45 -6.00 -10.15 -17.24
C LYS A 45 -6.68 -11.41 -16.70
N SER A 46 -5.96 -12.18 -15.91
CA SER A 46 -6.42 -13.44 -15.32
C SER A 46 -7.15 -13.23 -13.99
N LEU A 47 -6.98 -12.05 -13.37
CA LEU A 47 -7.50 -11.70 -12.05
C LEU A 47 -7.07 -12.72 -11.00
N LYS A 48 -5.80 -13.14 -11.05
CA LYS A 48 -5.19 -14.07 -10.09
C LYS A 48 -4.01 -13.39 -9.39
N GLU A 49 -3.82 -13.75 -8.13
CA GLU A 49 -2.56 -13.50 -7.44
C GLU A 49 -1.46 -14.32 -8.13
N VAL A 50 -0.38 -13.65 -8.50
CA VAL A 50 0.78 -14.27 -9.17
C VAL A 50 2.04 -14.22 -8.32
N ASN A 51 2.10 -13.32 -7.35
CA ASN A 51 3.21 -13.18 -6.42
C ASN A 51 2.75 -12.42 -5.17
N ARG A 52 3.59 -12.45 -4.12
CA ARG A 52 3.32 -11.79 -2.84
C ARG A 52 4.62 -11.31 -2.20
N PHE A 53 4.57 -10.11 -1.64
CA PHE A 53 5.56 -9.61 -0.69
C PHE A 53 4.87 -9.45 0.66
N HIS A 54 5.42 -10.02 1.72
CA HIS A 54 4.85 -9.86 3.06
C HIS A 54 5.99 -9.86 4.07
N GLN A 55 6.11 -8.77 4.82
CA GLN A 55 7.13 -8.60 5.83
C GLN A 55 6.52 -7.92 7.06
N TYR A 56 6.89 -8.39 8.24
CA TYR A 56 6.78 -7.59 9.44
C TYR A 56 7.94 -6.60 9.50
N VAL A 57 7.71 -5.45 10.11
CA VAL A 57 8.68 -4.37 10.20
C VAL A 57 8.97 -4.07 11.66
N ARG A 58 10.25 -4.01 12.03
CA ARG A 58 10.64 -3.69 13.40
C ARG A 58 10.55 -2.18 13.64
N PRO A 59 9.68 -1.71 14.57
CA PRO A 59 9.70 -0.33 15.01
C PRO A 59 10.98 -0.05 15.81
N THR A 60 11.55 1.13 15.65
CA THR A 60 12.84 1.54 16.25
C THR A 60 12.75 2.82 17.08
N GLU A 61 11.69 3.61 16.96
CA GLU A 61 11.38 4.75 17.83
C GLU A 61 10.63 4.29 19.08
N ARG A 62 9.59 3.46 18.90
CA ARG A 62 8.87 2.76 19.97
C ARG A 62 8.85 1.25 19.71
N PRO A 63 9.90 0.53 20.13
CA PRO A 63 10.04 -0.90 19.82
C PRO A 63 8.93 -1.79 20.40
N PHE A 64 8.28 -1.35 21.48
CA PHE A 64 7.26 -2.13 22.18
C PHE A 64 5.85 -1.76 21.69
N LEU A 65 5.14 -2.75 21.15
CA LEU A 65 3.76 -2.61 20.73
C LEU A 65 2.85 -2.42 21.95
N THR A 66 1.84 -1.57 21.82
CA THR A 66 0.83 -1.43 22.88
C THR A 66 -0.15 -2.58 22.82
N SER A 67 -0.75 -2.92 23.97
CA SER A 67 -1.81 -3.94 24.01
C SER A 67 -2.99 -3.60 23.09
N PHE A 68 -3.31 -2.31 22.94
CA PHE A 68 -4.32 -1.86 21.98
C PHE A 68 -3.93 -2.22 20.55
N CYS A 69 -2.68 -1.91 20.15
CA CYS A 69 -2.18 -2.23 18.83
C CYS A 69 -2.20 -3.73 18.55
N THR A 70 -1.69 -4.55 19.47
CA THR A 70 -1.73 -6.01 19.35
C THR A 70 -3.16 -6.54 19.27
N ASN A 71 -4.09 -6.01 20.08
CA ASN A 71 -5.49 -6.43 20.04
C ASN A 71 -6.20 -5.98 18.74
N LEU A 72 -5.81 -4.84 18.18
CA LEU A 72 -6.38 -4.31 16.95
C LEU A 72 -5.85 -5.08 15.74
N THR A 73 -4.53 -5.25 15.61
CA THR A 73 -3.90 -5.79 14.39
C THR A 73 -3.64 -7.31 14.45
N GLY A 74 -3.60 -7.88 15.65
CA GLY A 74 -3.20 -9.27 15.86
C GLY A 74 -1.68 -9.47 15.85
N ILE A 75 -0.90 -8.41 15.62
CA ILE A 75 0.56 -8.45 15.62
C ILE A 75 1.05 -8.46 17.07
N VAL A 76 1.70 -9.55 17.46
CA VAL A 76 2.35 -9.69 18.77
C VAL A 76 3.80 -9.23 18.71
N GLN A 77 4.40 -8.96 19.87
CA GLN A 77 5.75 -8.42 19.95
C GLN A 77 6.78 -9.30 19.24
N GLU A 78 6.64 -10.62 19.37
CA GLU A 78 7.54 -11.61 18.77
C GLU A 78 7.52 -11.59 17.23
N MET A 79 6.45 -11.07 16.62
CA MET A 79 6.34 -10.95 15.15
C MET A 79 7.18 -9.79 14.61
N VAL A 80 7.36 -8.72 15.39
CA VAL A 80 8.16 -7.54 14.99
C VAL A 80 9.57 -7.56 15.56
N ASP A 81 9.78 -8.31 16.64
CA ASP A 81 11.10 -8.52 17.21
C ASP A 81 12.03 -9.18 16.18
N ASN A 82 13.27 -8.69 16.11
CA ASN A 82 14.31 -9.18 15.20
C ASN A 82 13.98 -9.08 13.69
N GLN A 83 12.89 -8.40 13.32
CA GLN A 83 12.60 -8.10 11.92
C GLN A 83 13.50 -6.96 11.40
N PRO A 84 13.65 -6.84 10.07
CA PRO A 84 14.30 -5.67 9.48
C PRO A 84 13.50 -4.40 9.76
N ASN A 85 14.19 -3.26 9.82
CA ASN A 85 13.54 -1.96 9.92
C ASN A 85 12.97 -1.51 8.55
N LEU A 86 12.19 -0.43 8.53
CA LEU A 86 11.55 0.04 7.29
C LEU A 86 12.55 0.31 6.15
N HIS A 87 13.73 0.85 6.44
CA HIS A 87 14.75 1.12 5.42
C HIS A 87 15.28 -0.18 4.78
N GLU A 88 15.43 -1.24 5.56
CA GLU A 88 15.81 -2.57 5.06
C GLU A 88 14.69 -3.21 4.25
N ILE A 89 13.44 -3.13 4.73
CA ILE A 89 12.27 -3.67 4.04
C ILE A 89 12.04 -2.97 2.69
N LEU A 90 12.20 -1.64 2.61
CA LEU A 90 12.07 -0.92 1.34
C LEU A 90 13.11 -1.38 0.30
N ARG A 91 14.35 -1.65 0.72
CA ARG A 91 15.37 -2.23 -0.18
C ARG A 91 15.02 -3.65 -0.62
N GLN A 92 14.45 -4.47 0.27
CA GLN A 92 13.98 -5.81 -0.10
C GLN A 92 12.80 -5.72 -1.07
N PHE A 93 11.92 -4.74 -0.89
CA PHE A 93 10.79 -4.50 -1.77
C PHE A 93 11.24 -4.07 -3.18
N ASP A 94 12.26 -3.20 -3.29
CA ASP A 94 12.89 -2.87 -4.58
C ASP A 94 13.41 -4.12 -5.31
N VAL A 95 14.12 -5.00 -4.59
CA VAL A 95 14.61 -6.26 -5.16
C VAL A 95 13.47 -7.16 -5.60
N TRP A 96 12.38 -7.25 -4.81
CA TRP A 96 11.21 -8.03 -5.16
C TRP A 96 10.50 -7.49 -6.41
N LEU A 97 10.42 -6.16 -6.58
CA LEU A 97 9.88 -5.53 -7.80
C LEU A 97 10.75 -5.83 -9.03
N GLU A 98 12.08 -5.79 -8.90
CA GLU A 98 13.01 -6.13 -10.00
C GLU A 98 12.86 -7.60 -10.40
N GLN A 99 12.83 -8.51 -9.41
CA GLN A 99 12.64 -9.94 -9.64
C GLN A 99 11.27 -10.29 -10.24
N SER A 100 10.24 -9.49 -9.92
CA SER A 100 8.90 -9.64 -10.48
C SER A 100 8.76 -9.03 -11.89
N GLY A 101 9.82 -8.44 -12.45
CA GLY A 101 9.79 -7.80 -13.77
C GLY A 101 8.90 -6.56 -13.84
N LEU A 102 8.67 -5.91 -12.69
CA LEU A 102 7.84 -4.71 -12.56
C LEU A 102 8.67 -3.44 -12.63
N ILE A 103 9.92 -3.48 -12.18
CA ILE A 103 10.90 -2.42 -12.41
C ILE A 103 12.12 -3.01 -13.11
N VAL A 104 12.79 -2.17 -13.89
CA VAL A 104 14.01 -2.52 -14.62
C VAL A 104 15.04 -1.43 -14.38
N LYS A 105 16.31 -1.81 -14.39
CA LYS A 105 17.43 -0.85 -14.36
C LYS A 105 17.33 0.11 -15.55
N GLU A 106 17.87 1.31 -15.35
CA GLU A 106 17.87 2.39 -16.34
C GLU A 106 18.30 1.89 -17.73
N GLY A 107 17.59 2.35 -18.76
CA GLY A 107 17.83 1.97 -20.16
C GLY A 107 16.90 0.88 -20.70
N ASN A 108 16.15 0.17 -19.85
CA ASN A 108 15.24 -0.90 -20.26
C ASN A 108 13.75 -0.63 -19.99
N GLU A 109 13.38 0.60 -19.63
CA GLU A 109 12.04 0.97 -19.14
C GLU A 109 10.87 0.47 -20.00
N LYS A 110 11.05 0.39 -21.33
CA LYS A 110 10.04 -0.14 -22.26
C LYS A 110 9.71 -1.62 -22.07
N LEU A 111 10.55 -2.36 -21.35
CA LEU A 111 10.37 -3.79 -21.06
C LEU A 111 9.64 -4.03 -19.74
N ALA A 112 9.48 -3.00 -18.88
CA ALA A 112 8.75 -3.15 -17.64
C ALA A 112 7.25 -3.33 -17.93
N ASN A 113 6.63 -4.30 -17.27
CA ASN A 113 5.19 -4.42 -17.30
C ASN A 113 4.56 -3.17 -16.69
N SER A 114 3.40 -2.73 -17.19
CA SER A 114 2.68 -1.63 -16.55
C SER A 114 2.02 -2.11 -15.26
N TRP A 115 2.13 -1.33 -14.19
CA TRP A 115 1.52 -1.66 -12.90
C TRP A 115 1.20 -0.41 -12.11
N THR A 116 0.36 -0.55 -11.08
CA THR A 116 0.09 0.49 -10.09
C THR A 116 -0.29 -0.11 -8.74
N PHE A 117 -0.12 0.67 -7.68
CA PHE A 117 -0.62 0.30 -6.36
C PHE A 117 -2.14 0.43 -6.27
N VAL A 118 -2.75 -0.41 -5.43
CA VAL A 118 -4.15 -0.30 -4.99
C VAL A 118 -4.17 -0.32 -3.48
N THR A 119 -4.78 0.69 -2.86
CA THR A 119 -4.94 0.81 -1.40
C THR A 119 -6.40 1.07 -1.03
N CYS A 120 -6.79 0.81 0.22
CA CYS A 120 -8.15 1.10 0.71
C CYS A 120 -8.28 2.49 1.37
N GLY A 121 -7.84 3.53 0.65
CA GLY A 121 -7.79 4.90 1.15
C GLY A 121 -6.52 5.59 0.71
N ASP A 122 -6.32 6.83 1.14
CA ASP A 122 -5.09 7.58 0.86
C ASP A 122 -4.09 7.52 2.02
N TRP A 123 -4.39 6.77 3.09
CA TRP A 123 -3.59 6.79 4.31
C TRP A 123 -2.21 6.15 4.10
N ASP A 124 -2.13 4.96 3.49
CA ASP A 124 -0.87 4.21 3.33
C ASP A 124 0.21 5.02 2.58
N LEU A 125 -0.09 5.38 1.34
CA LEU A 125 0.85 6.03 0.42
C LEU A 125 0.76 7.56 0.44
N GLY A 126 -0.35 8.12 0.91
CA GLY A 126 -0.52 9.57 1.03
C GLY A 126 -0.15 10.12 2.40
N THR A 127 -0.09 9.29 3.45
CA THR A 127 0.20 9.74 4.82
C THR A 127 1.28 8.92 5.51
N MET A 128 1.05 7.62 5.74
CA MET A 128 1.85 6.77 6.62
C MET A 128 3.29 6.63 6.11
N LEU A 129 3.47 6.06 4.92
CA LEU A 129 4.80 5.83 4.34
C LEU A 129 5.58 7.15 4.12
N PRO A 130 5.01 8.22 3.52
CA PRO A 130 5.72 9.49 3.39
C PRO A 130 6.10 10.12 4.73
N SER A 131 5.25 10.01 5.74
CA SER A 131 5.50 10.56 7.08
C SER A 131 6.69 9.85 7.72
N GLU A 132 6.72 8.51 7.69
CA GLU A 132 7.84 7.75 8.26
C GLU A 132 9.12 7.87 7.47
N ALA A 133 9.03 7.87 6.14
CA ALA A 133 10.19 8.11 5.31
C ALA A 133 10.81 9.49 5.60
N LYS A 134 9.98 10.53 5.76
CA LYS A 134 10.45 11.86 6.17
C LYS A 134 11.07 11.84 7.56
N TYR A 135 10.43 11.20 8.54
CA TYR A 135 10.95 11.12 9.91
C TYR A 135 12.32 10.43 9.98
N ARG A 136 12.53 9.41 9.15
CA ARG A 136 13.77 8.62 9.11
C ARG A 136 14.78 9.07 8.06
N ASN A 137 14.53 10.16 7.34
CA ASN A 137 15.35 10.62 6.21
C ASN A 137 15.54 9.55 5.12
N ILE A 138 14.50 8.77 4.84
CA ILE A 138 14.48 7.79 3.76
C ILE A 138 13.96 8.48 2.50
N GLN A 139 14.72 8.38 1.40
CA GLN A 139 14.24 8.81 0.09
C GLN A 139 13.38 7.72 -0.53
N LEU A 140 12.10 8.02 -0.76
CA LEU A 140 11.18 7.09 -1.41
C LEU A 140 11.35 7.09 -2.94
N PRO A 141 11.34 5.92 -3.59
CA PRO A 141 11.23 5.82 -5.04
C PRO A 141 9.95 6.45 -5.59
N LYS A 142 10.02 6.97 -6.83
CA LYS A 142 8.90 7.66 -7.49
C LYS A 142 7.66 6.78 -7.71
N TYR A 143 7.83 5.46 -7.74
CA TYR A 143 6.72 4.55 -7.98
C TYR A 143 5.67 4.56 -6.84
N PHE A 144 6.01 5.09 -5.65
CA PHE A 144 5.05 5.31 -4.57
C PHE A 144 4.18 6.56 -4.76
N ASN A 145 4.47 7.41 -5.76
CA ASN A 145 3.83 8.72 -5.87
C ASN A 145 2.42 8.69 -6.46
N GLN A 146 1.96 7.57 -6.99
CA GLN A 146 0.62 7.42 -7.57
C GLN A 146 0.05 6.05 -7.25
N TRP A 147 -1.26 6.00 -7.01
CA TRP A 147 -1.98 4.78 -6.71
C TRP A 147 -3.46 4.91 -7.03
N ILE A 148 -4.12 3.77 -7.02
CA ILE A 148 -5.56 3.65 -7.01
C ILE A 148 -6.03 3.59 -5.56
N ASN A 149 -6.84 4.57 -5.16
CA ASN A 149 -7.63 4.48 -3.95
C ASN A 149 -8.93 3.73 -4.29
N LEU A 150 -9.03 2.51 -3.79
CA LEU A 150 -10.17 1.62 -4.06
C LEU A 150 -11.50 2.28 -3.69
N LYS A 151 -11.56 3.07 -2.60
CA LYS A 151 -12.79 3.74 -2.17
C LYS A 151 -13.26 4.78 -3.19
N LYS A 152 -12.33 5.51 -3.83
CA LYS A 152 -12.66 6.46 -4.91
C LYS A 152 -13.17 5.73 -6.15
N SER A 153 -12.50 4.65 -6.54
CA SER A 153 -12.94 3.79 -7.66
C SER A 153 -14.32 3.20 -7.41
N TYR A 154 -14.55 2.66 -6.21
CA TYR A 154 -15.83 2.15 -5.77
C TYR A 154 -16.92 3.23 -5.79
N ALA A 155 -16.58 4.45 -5.37
CA ALA A 155 -17.50 5.58 -5.42
C ALA A 155 -17.89 5.97 -6.85
N SER A 156 -16.93 5.97 -7.78
CA SER A 156 -17.21 6.19 -9.20
C SER A 156 -18.12 5.10 -9.78
N PHE A 157 -17.99 3.85 -9.31
CA PHE A 157 -18.81 2.74 -9.76
C PHE A 157 -20.23 2.75 -9.16
N LYS A 158 -20.36 3.00 -7.85
CA LYS A 158 -21.66 2.94 -7.13
C LYS A 158 -22.40 4.27 -7.05
N GLY A 159 -21.73 5.40 -7.29
CA GLY A 159 -22.29 6.74 -7.19
C GLY A 159 -22.23 7.39 -5.80
N TYR A 160 -21.55 6.77 -4.83
CA TYR A 160 -21.38 7.33 -3.49
C TYR A 160 -20.12 6.79 -2.80
N PHE A 161 -19.56 7.56 -1.86
CA PHE A 161 -18.31 7.18 -1.20
C PHE A 161 -18.55 6.16 -0.07
N PRO A 162 -17.90 4.97 -0.10
CA PRO A 162 -18.11 3.95 0.92
C PRO A 162 -17.40 4.32 2.24
N PRO A 163 -17.99 4.01 3.41
CA PRO A 163 -17.40 4.34 4.70
C PRO A 163 -16.17 3.48 5.03
N SER A 164 -16.18 2.17 4.74
CA SER A 164 -15.12 1.23 5.14
C SER A 164 -14.96 0.05 4.18
N LEU A 165 -13.85 -0.70 4.32
CA LEU A 165 -13.62 -1.96 3.61
C LEU A 165 -14.73 -2.98 3.89
N ALA A 166 -15.06 -3.16 5.18
CA ALA A 166 -16.13 -4.06 5.61
C ALA A 166 -17.51 -3.70 5.03
N TYR A 167 -17.80 -2.39 4.89
CA TYR A 167 -19.04 -1.95 4.24
C TYR A 167 -19.08 -2.37 2.77
N MET A 168 -17.99 -2.14 2.02
CA MET A 168 -17.92 -2.51 0.60
C MET A 168 -18.15 -4.02 0.43
N LEU A 169 -17.47 -4.86 1.21
CA LEU A 169 -17.65 -6.32 1.18
C LEU A 169 -19.11 -6.74 1.39
N ASN A 170 -19.73 -6.22 2.47
CA ASN A 170 -21.11 -6.55 2.80
C ASN A 170 -22.09 -6.11 1.71
N GLU A 171 -21.90 -4.92 1.13
CA GLU A 171 -22.77 -4.41 0.08
C GLU A 171 -22.71 -5.26 -1.20
N ILE A 172 -21.53 -5.74 -1.59
CA ILE A 172 -21.38 -6.61 -2.76
C ILE A 172 -21.61 -8.10 -2.46
N GLY A 173 -22.02 -8.43 -1.23
CA GLY A 173 -22.34 -9.80 -0.82
C GLY A 173 -21.13 -10.73 -0.73
N LEU A 174 -19.93 -10.20 -0.44
CA LEU A 174 -18.73 -10.99 -0.22
C LEU A 174 -18.47 -11.19 1.28
N GLU A 175 -18.16 -12.42 1.66
CA GLU A 175 -17.72 -12.73 3.01
C GLU A 175 -16.32 -12.17 3.27
N ARG A 176 -16.10 -11.70 4.50
CA ARG A 176 -14.79 -11.26 4.94
C ARG A 176 -13.81 -12.44 4.99
N ILE A 177 -12.66 -12.25 4.37
CA ILE A 177 -11.52 -13.17 4.46
C ILE A 177 -10.70 -12.80 5.70
N GLY A 178 -10.45 -13.78 6.57
CA GLY A 178 -9.53 -13.62 7.69
C GLY A 178 -9.94 -12.57 8.73
N ARG A 179 -8.92 -11.95 9.33
CA ARG A 179 -9.01 -11.03 10.46
C ARG A 179 -8.86 -9.58 9.96
N MET A 180 -9.84 -8.72 10.26
CA MET A 180 -9.72 -7.28 9.99
C MET A 180 -8.51 -6.70 10.72
N HIS A 181 -7.82 -5.76 10.08
CA HIS A 181 -6.58 -5.14 10.58
C HIS A 181 -5.40 -6.11 10.68
N SER A 182 -5.49 -7.27 10.03
CA SER A 182 -4.28 -8.00 9.63
C SER A 182 -4.01 -7.59 8.20
N GLY A 183 -2.89 -6.92 7.94
CA GLY A 183 -2.64 -6.33 6.63
C GLY A 183 -2.67 -7.37 5.52
N ILE A 184 -2.18 -8.60 5.78
CA ILE A 184 -2.24 -9.68 4.78
C ILE A 184 -3.67 -10.17 4.47
N ASP A 185 -4.58 -10.15 5.44
CA ASP A 185 -5.98 -10.50 5.22
C ASP A 185 -6.73 -9.35 4.57
N ASP A 186 -6.41 -8.10 4.93
CA ASP A 186 -7.05 -6.93 4.35
C ASP A 186 -6.70 -6.75 2.87
N VAL A 187 -5.45 -7.02 2.43
CA VAL A 187 -5.14 -7.02 0.98
C VAL A 187 -5.91 -8.07 0.19
N LEU A 188 -6.27 -9.22 0.80
CA LEU A 188 -7.14 -10.23 0.16
C LEU A 188 -8.58 -9.72 0.00
N ASN A 189 -9.10 -9.01 1.01
CA ASN A 189 -10.41 -8.39 0.96
C ASN A 189 -10.46 -7.23 -0.07
N ILE A 190 -9.42 -6.39 -0.12
CA ILE A 190 -9.25 -5.34 -1.13
C ILE A 190 -9.22 -5.97 -2.53
N PHE A 191 -8.50 -7.09 -2.70
CA PHE A 191 -8.49 -7.82 -3.97
C PHE A 191 -9.88 -8.33 -4.36
N ALA A 192 -10.64 -8.89 -3.42
CA ALA A 192 -11.97 -9.40 -3.70
C ALA A 192 -12.90 -8.29 -4.25
N ILE A 193 -12.84 -7.08 -3.69
CA ILE A 193 -13.60 -5.92 -4.18
C ILE A 193 -13.06 -5.44 -5.52
N LEU A 194 -11.73 -5.32 -5.67
CA LEU A 194 -11.09 -4.94 -6.94
C LEU A 194 -11.54 -5.86 -8.08
N ARG A 195 -11.50 -7.18 -7.86
CA ARG A 195 -11.95 -8.19 -8.82
C ARG A 195 -13.44 -7.99 -9.15
N ASN A 196 -14.29 -7.80 -8.15
CA ASN A 196 -15.71 -7.56 -8.35
C ASN A 196 -15.96 -6.32 -9.24
N LEU A 197 -15.24 -5.21 -9.04
CA LEU A 197 -15.36 -4.02 -9.89
C LEU A 197 -15.00 -4.33 -11.35
N ILE A 198 -13.88 -5.02 -11.58
CA ILE A 198 -13.40 -5.36 -12.93
C ILE A 198 -14.37 -6.30 -13.65
N GLU A 199 -14.85 -7.34 -12.96
CA GLU A 199 -15.82 -8.29 -13.48
C GLU A 199 -17.16 -7.64 -13.83
N ASN A 200 -17.51 -6.55 -13.15
CA ASN A 200 -18.67 -5.72 -13.46
C ASN A 200 -18.36 -4.57 -14.44
N GLY A 201 -17.25 -4.65 -15.16
CA GLY A 201 -16.91 -3.78 -16.28
C GLY A 201 -16.25 -2.45 -15.91
N PHE A 202 -15.90 -2.22 -14.64
CA PHE A 202 -15.21 -1.01 -14.23
C PHE A 202 -13.74 -1.04 -14.67
N VAL A 203 -13.24 0.06 -15.26
CA VAL A 203 -11.82 0.19 -15.65
C VAL A 203 -11.14 1.08 -14.63
N LEU A 204 -10.15 0.53 -13.92
CA LEU A 204 -9.42 1.28 -12.91
C LEU A 204 -8.38 2.21 -13.53
N ASP A 205 -8.15 3.31 -12.83
CA ASP A 205 -7.12 4.31 -13.13
C ASP A 205 -6.62 4.94 -11.83
N ASN A 206 -5.41 5.51 -11.85
CA ASN A 206 -4.86 6.20 -10.70
C ASN A 206 -5.80 7.32 -10.26
N THR A 207 -6.23 7.28 -9.00
CA THR A 207 -7.17 8.26 -8.42
C THR A 207 -6.51 9.21 -7.43
N SER A 208 -5.25 8.93 -7.08
CA SER A 208 -4.52 9.61 -6.02
C SER A 208 -3.05 9.71 -6.38
N SER A 209 -2.42 10.80 -5.91
CA SER A 209 -1.00 11.02 -6.01
C SER A 209 -0.50 11.83 -4.83
N VAL A 210 0.79 11.72 -4.52
CA VAL A 210 1.45 12.66 -3.61
C VAL A 210 1.38 14.05 -4.23
N SER A 211 0.91 15.06 -3.50
CA SER A 211 0.86 16.45 -3.99
C SER A 211 2.27 17.01 -4.19
N ASP A 212 2.44 17.88 -5.20
CA ASP A 212 3.74 18.52 -5.51
C ASP A 212 4.34 19.26 -4.30
N ASP A 213 3.51 19.77 -3.39
CA ASP A 213 3.94 20.43 -2.16
C ASP A 213 4.78 19.52 -1.26
N MET A 214 4.50 18.21 -1.26
CA MET A 214 5.26 17.24 -0.48
C MET A 214 6.60 16.88 -1.16
N ILE A 215 6.65 16.90 -2.49
CA ILE A 215 7.87 16.69 -3.29
C ILE A 215 8.84 17.86 -3.08
N ALA A 216 8.33 19.09 -2.99
CA ALA A 216 9.14 20.29 -2.76
C ALA A 216 9.81 20.29 -1.38
N VAL A 217 9.14 19.80 -0.34
CA VAL A 217 9.71 19.68 1.02
C VAL A 217 10.91 18.72 1.01
N ILE A 218 10.80 17.57 0.33
CA ILE A 218 11.93 16.62 0.20
C ILE A 218 13.12 17.26 -0.52
N ARG A 219 12.89 18.01 -1.61
CA ARG A 219 13.99 18.71 -2.32
C ARG A 219 14.65 19.81 -1.50
N SER A 220 13.89 20.55 -0.68
CA SER A 220 14.43 21.65 0.12
C SER A 220 15.29 21.22 1.31
N VAL A 221 15.03 20.04 1.87
CA VAL A 221 15.81 19.49 3.01
C VAL A 221 17.14 18.91 2.52
N PHE A 222 17.16 18.24 1.36
CA PHE A 222 18.37 17.61 0.83
C PHE A 222 19.13 18.45 -0.21
N GLY A 223 18.55 19.56 -0.69
CA GLY A 223 19.15 20.42 -1.72
C GLY A 223 20.14 21.49 -1.23
N LYS A 224 20.51 21.50 0.06
CA LYS A 224 21.46 22.49 0.62
C LYS A 224 22.89 21.97 0.84
N GLU A 225 23.19 20.71 0.53
CA GLU A 225 24.57 20.20 0.51
C GLU A 225 25.09 20.15 -0.93
N GLY A 226 25.43 21.32 -1.48
CA GLY A 226 25.89 21.40 -2.87
C GLY A 226 26.31 22.80 -3.30
N LYS A 227 27.09 23.51 -2.48
CA LYS A 227 27.94 24.64 -2.88
C LYS A 227 28.94 24.97 -1.77
N LYS A 228 29.98 24.16 -1.67
CA LYS A 228 31.28 24.56 -1.14
C LYS A 228 32.33 24.04 -2.11
N LEU A 229 32.80 24.93 -2.97
CA LEU A 229 34.16 25.15 -3.46
C LEU A 229 34.10 26.26 -4.52
#